data_AF-A0A7H4P966-F1
#
_entry.id   AF-A0A7H4P966-F1
#
_cell.length_a   1.000
_cell.length_b   1.000
_cell.length_c   1.000
_cell.angle_alpha   90.00
_cell.angle_beta   90.00
_cell.angle_gamma   90.00
#
_symmetry.space_group_name_H-M   'P 1'
#
loop_
_entity.id
_entity.type
_entity.pdbx_description
1 polymer ?
#
loop_
_entity_poly.entity_id
_entity_poly.type
_entity_poly.pdbx_seq_one_letter_code
_entity_poly.pdbx_strand_id
1 'polypeptide(L)'
;MPTLEELNDAAPDTPVFVLHLYDRALLNRAALKAVGYTKETPDPAGGEIVRDGNGNPTGMLIAKPNAMILYSTLAKGPKLPLELQVNSTRQFMRELNRLGLTSAIDAGGGFQNYPEDYEIIEQLHAKEQMTVRIAYNLFTQRPKQELEDFERWTDMLKPGQGTDFYRANGAGEMLVFSAADFEDFLQPRPDLPEGMEDELERVVRHLVEHRWPFRLHATYDQSISRMLDVFEKVNRDIPFNGLHWFFDHAETITERNIERVKALGGGIAVQHRMAFQGEYFVDRYGKDAVKHTPPVAKMLELEVPVGLGTDATRVASYNPWTALYWLVSGRTVGGMAMYDDSNRLPRDVALELWTAGSAWFSSEQGKKGRIEQGQLADLVVLSKDYFSVAEEEIKGIESVLTVVDGKVVYAAGHFSPLAPPPIPVLPEWSPVVKVPGHYRSAPPTAAKIGAIVQMHQCCGSCGVHGHQHDIARKSSIPVADEQAFWGVLGCSCFAF
;
A
#
# COMPACT_ATOMS: atom_id res chain seq x y z
N MET A 1 -7.31 8.65 19.47
CA MET A 1 -8.05 7.37 19.59
C MET A 1 -9.31 7.61 20.41
N PRO A 2 -10.45 6.98 20.09
CA PRO A 2 -11.64 7.03 20.94
C PRO A 2 -11.38 6.38 22.30
N THR A 3 -12.18 6.73 23.29
CA THR A 3 -12.19 6.08 24.60
C THR A 3 -13.11 4.85 24.61
N LEU A 4 -12.87 3.92 25.54
CA LEU A 4 -13.74 2.76 25.72
C LEU A 4 -15.17 3.17 26.13
N GLU A 5 -15.33 4.26 26.87
CA GLU A 5 -16.63 4.82 27.24
C GLU A 5 -17.39 5.31 26.01
N GLU A 6 -16.75 6.10 25.14
CA GLU A 6 -17.34 6.56 23.87
C GLU A 6 -17.78 5.39 22.98
N LEU A 7 -16.98 4.32 22.89
CA LEU A 7 -17.36 3.12 22.11
C LEU A 7 -18.56 2.38 22.70
N ASN A 8 -18.64 2.32 24.02
CA ASN A 8 -19.75 1.69 24.73
C ASN A 8 -21.05 2.48 24.60
N ASP A 9 -20.97 3.81 24.59
CA ASP A 9 -22.14 4.68 24.44
C ASP A 9 -22.62 4.72 22.97
N ALA A 10 -21.68 4.76 22.02
CA ALA A 10 -22.01 4.77 20.60
C ALA A 10 -22.62 3.44 20.10
N ALA A 11 -22.19 2.32 20.66
CA ALA A 11 -22.61 0.98 20.26
C ALA A 11 -22.80 0.06 21.48
N PRO A 12 -23.87 0.20 22.26
CA PRO A 12 -24.05 -0.55 23.50
C PRO A 12 -24.22 -2.06 23.29
N ASP A 13 -24.90 -2.44 22.20
CA ASP A 13 -25.30 -3.83 21.92
C ASP A 13 -24.67 -4.41 20.65
N THR A 14 -23.92 -3.61 19.90
CA THR A 14 -23.22 -4.06 18.68
C THR A 14 -21.73 -4.23 18.96
N PRO A 15 -21.12 -5.40 18.74
CA PRO A 15 -19.69 -5.58 18.89
C PRO A 15 -18.87 -4.58 18.08
N VAL A 16 -17.97 -3.84 18.73
CA VAL A 16 -17.03 -2.92 18.09
C VAL A 16 -15.60 -3.31 18.44
N PHE A 17 -14.77 -3.39 17.40
CA PHE A 17 -13.33 -3.63 17.50
C PHE A 17 -12.60 -2.51 16.74
N VAL A 18 -11.84 -1.69 17.45
CA VAL A 18 -11.00 -0.63 16.86
C VAL A 18 -9.55 -1.04 16.98
N LEU A 19 -8.93 -1.38 15.86
CA LEU A 19 -7.50 -1.69 15.77
C LEU A 19 -6.69 -0.39 15.67
N HIS A 20 -5.60 -0.29 16.42
CA HIS A 20 -4.61 0.76 16.27
C HIS A 20 -3.26 0.15 15.92
N LEU A 21 -2.95 0.17 14.62
CA LEU A 21 -1.75 -0.44 14.06
C LEU A 21 -1.58 -1.87 14.60
N TYR A 22 -0.37 -2.24 15.00
CA TYR A 22 -0.06 -3.53 15.63
C TYR A 22 0.11 -3.49 17.14
N ASP A 23 -0.14 -2.35 17.79
CA ASP A 23 0.17 -2.20 19.22
C ASP A 23 -1.02 -2.50 20.16
N ARG A 24 -2.25 -2.19 19.73
CA ARG A 24 -3.43 -2.35 20.59
C ARG A 24 -4.73 -2.41 19.83
N ALA A 25 -5.76 -2.94 20.51
CA ALA A 25 -7.14 -2.84 20.07
C ALA A 25 -8.06 -2.44 21.21
N LEU A 26 -9.13 -1.72 20.87
CA LEU A 26 -10.21 -1.36 21.78
C LEU A 26 -11.47 -2.15 21.42
N LEU A 27 -12.00 -2.85 22.41
CA LEU A 27 -13.25 -3.60 22.35
C LEU A 27 -14.27 -2.94 23.26
N ASN A 28 -15.48 -2.71 22.76
CA ASN A 28 -16.58 -2.35 23.64
C ASN A 28 -17.08 -3.57 24.43
N ARG A 29 -18.01 -3.36 25.38
CA ARG A 29 -18.60 -4.41 26.21
C ARG A 29 -19.30 -5.48 25.38
N ALA A 30 -19.96 -5.11 24.29
CA ALA A 30 -20.60 -6.06 23.39
C ALA A 30 -19.57 -6.97 22.70
N ALA A 31 -18.43 -6.43 22.28
CA ALA A 31 -17.34 -7.21 21.69
C ALA A 31 -16.67 -8.14 22.70
N LEU A 32 -16.41 -7.69 23.93
CA LEU A 32 -15.89 -8.55 25.00
C LEU A 32 -16.79 -9.77 25.24
N LYS A 33 -18.12 -9.56 25.29
CA LYS A 33 -19.10 -10.65 25.39
C LYS A 33 -19.05 -11.57 24.18
N ALA A 34 -18.98 -11.02 22.97
CA ALA A 34 -18.97 -11.79 21.73
C ALA A 34 -17.73 -12.70 21.61
N VAL A 35 -16.56 -12.22 22.03
CA VAL A 35 -15.30 -13.02 22.00
C VAL A 35 -15.09 -13.87 23.25
N GLY A 36 -15.99 -13.77 24.25
CA GLY A 36 -15.97 -14.58 25.46
C GLY A 36 -14.88 -14.19 26.47
N TYR A 37 -14.42 -12.94 26.48
CA TYR A 37 -13.41 -12.48 27.43
C TYR A 37 -14.02 -12.15 28.79
N THR A 38 -13.52 -12.82 29.82
CA THR A 38 -14.01 -12.78 31.20
C THR A 38 -12.86 -12.48 32.17
N LYS A 39 -13.17 -12.42 33.47
CA LYS A 39 -12.16 -12.29 34.53
C LYS A 39 -11.20 -13.49 34.57
N GLU A 40 -11.70 -14.65 34.18
CA GLU A 40 -11.02 -15.94 34.23
C GLU A 40 -10.21 -16.22 32.95
N THR A 41 -10.39 -15.42 31.90
CA THR A 41 -9.60 -15.57 30.65
C THR A 41 -8.13 -15.24 30.93
N PRO A 42 -7.19 -16.18 30.76
CA PRO A 42 -5.77 -15.87 30.89
C PRO A 42 -5.31 -14.98 29.73
N ASP A 43 -4.25 -14.22 29.97
CA ASP A 43 -3.55 -13.53 28.87
C ASP A 43 -2.98 -14.57 27.89
N PRO A 44 -3.12 -14.37 26.57
CA PRO A 44 -2.50 -15.25 25.59
C PRO A 44 -0.98 -15.08 25.61
N ALA A 45 -0.25 -16.10 25.14
CA ALA A 45 1.17 -15.94 24.88
C ALA A 45 1.38 -14.79 23.88
N GLY A 46 2.09 -13.74 24.29
CA GLY A 46 2.37 -12.61 23.41
C GLY A 46 1.37 -11.44 23.46
N GLY A 47 0.60 -11.26 24.53
CA GLY A 47 -0.27 -10.09 24.67
C GLY A 47 -0.90 -9.96 26.06
N GLU A 48 -1.61 -8.85 26.26
CA GLU A 48 -2.22 -8.48 27.55
C GLU A 48 -3.69 -8.09 27.35
N ILE A 49 -4.58 -8.68 28.15
CA ILE A 49 -5.96 -8.23 28.30
C ILE A 49 -5.99 -7.27 29.49
N VAL A 50 -6.10 -5.96 29.25
CA VAL A 50 -6.04 -4.97 30.33
C VAL A 50 -7.26 -5.08 31.22
N ARG A 51 -7.04 -5.16 32.54
CA ARG A 51 -8.10 -5.37 33.56
C ARG A 51 -8.27 -4.16 34.49
N ASP A 52 -9.50 -3.97 34.97
CA ASP A 52 -9.80 -3.00 36.01
C ASP A 52 -9.37 -3.49 37.41
N GLY A 53 -9.55 -2.66 38.44
CA GLY A 53 -9.22 -3.01 39.83
C GLY A 53 -10.01 -4.19 40.41
N ASN A 54 -11.10 -4.62 39.76
CA ASN A 54 -11.89 -5.79 40.14
C ASN A 54 -11.51 -7.05 39.34
N GLY A 55 -10.60 -6.94 38.37
CA GLY A 55 -10.13 -8.00 37.49
C GLY A 55 -10.98 -8.17 36.21
N ASN A 56 -11.94 -7.31 35.94
CA ASN A 56 -12.75 -7.41 34.72
C ASN A 56 -11.95 -6.88 33.52
N PRO A 57 -12.05 -7.51 32.32
CA PRO A 57 -11.49 -6.93 31.10
C PRO A 57 -12.06 -5.54 30.84
N THR A 58 -11.19 -4.56 30.63
CA THR A 58 -11.59 -3.18 30.31
C THR A 58 -12.09 -3.05 28.88
N GLY A 59 -11.56 -3.87 27.97
CA GLY A 59 -11.74 -3.74 26.52
C GLY A 59 -10.46 -3.35 25.79
N MET A 60 -9.41 -2.93 26.49
CA MET A 60 -8.11 -2.68 25.88
C MET A 60 -7.29 -3.98 25.79
N LEU A 61 -6.75 -4.26 24.61
CA LEU A 61 -5.77 -5.32 24.36
C LEU A 61 -4.44 -4.69 23.98
N ILE A 62 -3.33 -5.17 24.55
CA ILE A 62 -1.99 -4.73 24.18
C ILE A 62 -1.23 -5.90 23.57
N ALA A 63 -0.63 -5.68 22.40
CA ALA A 63 0.23 -6.62 21.71
C ALA A 63 1.66 -6.55 22.27
N LYS A 64 2.23 -7.69 22.70
CA LYS A 64 3.61 -7.79 23.21
C LYS A 64 4.13 -9.24 23.11
N PRO A 65 4.98 -9.63 22.14
CA PRO A 65 5.81 -8.76 21.31
C PRO A 65 5.21 -8.41 19.94
N ASN A 66 4.05 -8.97 19.57
CA ASN A 66 3.49 -8.82 18.24
C ASN A 66 1.95 -8.86 18.25
N ALA A 67 1.33 -8.60 17.10
CA ALA A 67 -0.11 -8.43 16.93
C ALA A 67 -0.97 -9.71 17.09
N MET A 68 -0.40 -10.85 17.53
CA MET A 68 -1.11 -12.13 17.60
C MET A 68 -2.38 -12.10 18.47
N ILE A 69 -2.36 -11.38 19.60
CA ILE A 69 -3.57 -11.19 20.43
C ILE A 69 -4.67 -10.44 19.68
N LEU A 70 -4.31 -9.49 18.83
CA LEU A 70 -5.24 -8.67 18.06
C LEU A 70 -5.93 -9.54 16.99
N TYR A 71 -5.15 -10.36 16.28
CA TYR A 71 -5.67 -11.25 15.23
C TYR A 71 -6.52 -12.39 15.78
N SER A 72 -6.01 -13.08 16.80
CA SER A 72 -6.73 -14.19 17.42
C SER A 72 -8.02 -13.72 18.09
N THR A 73 -8.07 -12.48 18.61
CA THR A 73 -9.31 -11.90 19.12
C THR A 73 -10.28 -11.57 17.99
N LEU A 74 -9.82 -10.91 16.92
CA LEU A 74 -10.68 -10.56 15.78
C LEU A 74 -11.29 -11.82 15.13
N ALA A 75 -10.52 -12.91 15.02
CA ALA A 75 -10.97 -14.19 14.48
C ALA A 75 -12.05 -14.89 15.33
N LYS A 76 -12.19 -14.55 16.62
CA LYS A 76 -13.29 -15.02 17.47
C LYS A 76 -14.60 -14.25 17.24
N GLY A 77 -14.54 -13.11 16.55
CA GLY A 77 -15.71 -12.31 16.22
C GLY A 77 -16.66 -13.02 15.26
N PRO A 78 -17.90 -12.53 15.14
CA PRO A 78 -18.86 -13.09 14.19
C PRO A 78 -18.38 -12.94 12.74
N LYS A 79 -18.39 -14.03 11.97
CA LYS A 79 -18.08 -14.02 10.53
C LYS A 79 -19.31 -13.60 9.73
N LEU A 80 -19.12 -12.70 8.77
CA LEU A 80 -20.19 -12.32 7.84
C LEU A 80 -20.55 -13.50 6.91
N PRO A 81 -21.83 -13.68 6.57
CA PRO A 81 -22.23 -14.59 5.48
C PRO A 81 -21.48 -14.28 4.17
N LEU A 82 -21.26 -15.31 3.34
CA LEU A 82 -20.47 -15.21 2.12
C LEU A 82 -20.91 -14.05 1.21
N GLU A 83 -22.21 -13.87 0.99
CA GLU A 83 -22.71 -12.78 0.14
C GLU A 83 -22.39 -11.38 0.68
N LEU A 84 -22.37 -11.22 2.01
CA LEU A 84 -21.96 -9.96 2.63
C LEU A 84 -20.45 -9.74 2.51
N GLN A 85 -19.64 -10.80 2.55
CA GLN A 85 -18.20 -10.70 2.30
C GLN A 85 -17.93 -10.29 0.84
N VAL A 86 -18.61 -10.91 -0.13
CA VAL A 86 -18.53 -10.54 -1.57
C VAL A 86 -18.89 -9.06 -1.77
N ASN A 87 -19.98 -8.59 -1.16
CA ASN A 87 -20.35 -7.18 -1.24
C ASN A 87 -19.33 -6.26 -0.54
N SER A 88 -18.82 -6.66 0.62
CA SER A 88 -17.78 -5.92 1.35
C SER A 88 -16.51 -5.76 0.52
N THR A 89 -16.05 -6.82 -0.16
CA THR A 89 -14.88 -6.76 -1.06
C THR A 89 -15.12 -5.81 -2.23
N ARG A 90 -16.34 -5.79 -2.82
CA ARG A 90 -16.70 -4.82 -3.87
C ARG A 90 -16.69 -3.37 -3.36
N GLN A 91 -17.20 -3.14 -2.15
CA GLN A 91 -17.14 -1.82 -1.52
C GLN A 91 -15.69 -1.38 -1.28
N PHE A 92 -14.84 -2.30 -0.82
CA PHE A 92 -13.43 -1.99 -0.57
C PHE A 92 -12.67 -1.70 -1.86
N MET A 93 -12.88 -2.47 -2.94
CA MET A 93 -12.28 -2.13 -4.24
C MET A 93 -12.71 -0.74 -4.73
N ARG A 94 -13.99 -0.37 -4.55
CA ARG A 94 -14.47 0.99 -4.87
C ARG A 94 -13.77 2.06 -4.03
N GLU A 95 -13.49 1.79 -2.76
CA GLU A 95 -12.72 2.69 -1.90
C GLU A 95 -11.27 2.85 -2.38
N LEU A 96 -10.62 1.75 -2.77
CA LEU A 96 -9.29 1.80 -3.40
C LEU A 96 -9.33 2.62 -4.70
N ASN A 97 -10.34 2.43 -5.54
CA ASN A 97 -10.48 3.22 -6.77
C ASN A 97 -10.73 4.71 -6.50
N ARG A 98 -11.45 5.08 -5.43
CA ARG A 98 -11.62 6.47 -5.01
C ARG A 98 -10.27 7.13 -4.72
N LEU A 99 -9.31 6.37 -4.21
CA LEU A 99 -7.95 6.83 -3.95
C LEU A 99 -7.03 6.73 -5.17
N GLY A 100 -7.53 6.20 -6.29
CA GLY A 100 -6.78 6.06 -7.55
C GLY A 100 -5.99 4.76 -7.69
N LEU A 101 -6.24 3.76 -6.83
CA LEU A 101 -5.61 2.45 -6.98
C LEU A 101 -6.33 1.61 -8.03
N THR A 102 -5.57 1.08 -8.98
CA THR A 102 -6.03 0.20 -10.07
C THR A 102 -5.47 -1.22 -9.96
N SER A 103 -4.42 -1.42 -9.18
CA SER A 103 -3.76 -2.72 -8.98
C SER A 103 -3.21 -2.82 -7.55
N ALA A 104 -3.20 -4.05 -7.02
CA ALA A 104 -2.59 -4.41 -5.75
C ALA A 104 -1.83 -5.74 -5.88
N ILE A 105 -0.81 -5.90 -5.06
CA ILE A 105 -0.13 -7.18 -4.84
C ILE A 105 -0.63 -7.70 -3.50
N ASP A 106 -1.36 -8.81 -3.52
CA ASP A 106 -1.80 -9.48 -2.31
C ASP A 106 -0.63 -10.31 -1.78
N ALA A 107 -0.13 -9.94 -0.61
CA ALA A 107 0.95 -10.65 0.08
C ALA A 107 0.47 -11.93 0.79
N GLY A 108 -0.84 -12.19 0.76
CA GLY A 108 -1.48 -13.21 1.60
C GLY A 108 -1.50 -12.80 3.08
N GLY A 109 -1.61 -13.80 3.96
CA GLY A 109 -1.56 -13.59 5.41
C GLY A 109 -2.92 -13.39 6.06
N GLY A 110 -2.92 -13.05 7.35
CA GLY A 110 -4.15 -12.76 8.09
C GLY A 110 -5.16 -13.91 8.20
N PHE A 111 -4.67 -15.16 8.22
CA PHE A 111 -5.46 -16.41 8.16
C PHE A 111 -6.18 -16.67 6.82
N GLN A 112 -5.69 -16.10 5.73
CA GLN A 112 -6.16 -16.39 4.37
C GLN A 112 -5.56 -17.71 3.88
N ASN A 113 -6.24 -18.83 4.08
CA ASN A 113 -5.81 -20.16 3.66
C ASN A 113 -6.12 -20.38 2.18
N TYR A 114 -5.15 -20.88 1.42
CA TYR A 114 -5.33 -21.23 0.02
C TYR A 114 -5.56 -22.74 -0.16
N PRO A 115 -6.59 -23.15 -0.93
CA PRO A 115 -7.48 -22.33 -1.76
C PRO A 115 -8.73 -21.78 -1.06
N GLU A 116 -9.08 -22.25 0.13
CA GLU A 116 -10.43 -22.13 0.69
C GLU A 116 -10.90 -20.69 0.91
N ASP A 117 -10.03 -19.79 1.36
CA ASP A 117 -10.40 -18.41 1.66
C ASP A 117 -10.38 -17.50 0.41
N TYR A 118 -9.86 -17.97 -0.73
CA TYR A 118 -9.79 -17.22 -1.99
C TYR A 118 -11.08 -17.25 -2.83
N GLU A 119 -12.08 -18.04 -2.42
CA GLU A 119 -13.37 -18.19 -3.13
C GLU A 119 -14.05 -16.84 -3.46
N ILE A 120 -13.95 -15.86 -2.55
CA ILE A 120 -14.60 -14.56 -2.74
C ILE A 120 -14.01 -13.82 -3.93
N ILE A 121 -12.68 -13.73 -4.02
CA ILE A 121 -12.04 -12.99 -5.11
C ILE A 121 -12.12 -13.77 -6.42
N GLU A 122 -12.06 -15.10 -6.37
CA GLU A 122 -12.30 -15.97 -7.53
C GLU A 122 -13.72 -15.80 -8.09
N GLN A 123 -14.73 -15.74 -7.22
CA GLN A 123 -16.11 -15.49 -7.63
C GLN A 123 -16.25 -14.11 -8.28
N LEU A 124 -15.62 -13.08 -7.71
CA LEU A 124 -15.65 -11.72 -8.27
C LEU A 124 -14.95 -11.67 -9.63
N HIS A 125 -13.82 -12.35 -9.77
CA HIS A 125 -13.13 -12.49 -11.06
C HIS A 125 -14.02 -13.19 -12.10
N ALA A 126 -14.58 -14.35 -11.76
CA ALA A 126 -15.43 -15.14 -12.66
C ALA A 126 -16.70 -14.40 -13.12
N LYS A 127 -17.20 -13.48 -12.30
CA LYS A 127 -18.36 -12.62 -12.61
C LYS A 127 -17.98 -11.27 -13.23
N GLU A 128 -16.70 -11.04 -13.54
CA GLU A 128 -16.18 -9.78 -14.08
C GLU A 128 -16.50 -8.55 -13.19
N GLN A 129 -16.47 -8.74 -11.86
CA GLN A 129 -16.81 -7.71 -10.86
C GLN A 129 -15.59 -7.07 -10.20
N MET A 130 -14.38 -7.48 -10.57
CA MET A 130 -13.15 -6.86 -10.08
C MET A 130 -12.95 -5.47 -10.71
N THR A 131 -12.55 -4.53 -9.86
CA THR A 131 -12.23 -3.14 -10.25
C THR A 131 -10.82 -2.74 -9.86
N VAL A 132 -10.04 -3.69 -9.34
CA VAL A 132 -8.63 -3.61 -9.02
C VAL A 132 -7.99 -4.91 -9.49
N ARG A 133 -6.83 -4.84 -10.16
CA ARG A 133 -6.05 -6.01 -10.58
C ARG A 133 -5.27 -6.58 -9.40
N ILE A 134 -5.32 -7.89 -9.19
CA ILE A 134 -4.66 -8.55 -8.05
C ILE A 134 -3.65 -9.59 -8.55
N ALA A 135 -2.40 -9.40 -8.17
CA ALA A 135 -1.38 -10.43 -8.24
C ALA A 135 -1.16 -10.99 -6.83
N TYR A 136 -1.54 -12.24 -6.57
CA TYR A 136 -1.54 -12.81 -5.21
C TYR A 136 -0.33 -13.72 -4.95
N ASN A 137 0.14 -13.71 -3.72
CA ASN A 137 1.20 -14.58 -3.22
C ASN A 137 0.65 -15.54 -2.16
N LEU A 138 1.28 -16.70 -2.02
CA LEU A 138 0.86 -17.72 -1.07
C LEU A 138 1.71 -17.71 0.21
N PHE A 139 1.01 -17.50 1.31
CA PHE A 139 1.54 -17.26 2.65
C PHE A 139 1.29 -18.49 3.53
N THR A 140 2.31 -19.01 4.22
CA THR A 140 2.17 -20.24 5.01
C THR A 140 1.27 -20.05 6.23
N GLN A 141 0.45 -21.03 6.57
CA GLN A 141 -0.49 -20.94 7.70
C GLN A 141 -0.31 -22.08 8.71
N ARG A 142 0.54 -23.06 8.40
CA ARG A 142 0.78 -24.26 9.20
C ARG A 142 2.22 -24.31 9.69
N PRO A 143 2.51 -23.90 10.94
CA PRO A 143 3.86 -23.97 11.50
C PRO A 143 4.43 -25.39 11.40
N LYS A 144 5.69 -25.48 10.99
CA LYS A 144 6.44 -26.74 10.76
C LYS A 144 5.94 -27.61 9.61
N GLN A 145 5.04 -27.11 8.77
CA GLN A 145 4.53 -27.77 7.57
C GLN A 145 4.69 -26.88 6.33
N GLU A 146 5.59 -25.91 6.40
CA GLU A 146 5.74 -24.85 5.40
C GLU A 146 6.27 -25.37 4.07
N LEU A 147 7.20 -26.32 4.10
CA LEU A 147 7.68 -26.97 2.89
C LEU A 147 6.56 -27.77 2.22
N GLU A 148 5.80 -28.55 2.97
CA GLU A 148 4.68 -29.33 2.47
C GLU A 148 3.57 -28.43 1.88
N ASP A 149 3.36 -27.24 2.47
CA ASP A 149 2.48 -26.22 1.90
C ASP A 149 2.96 -25.79 0.50
N PHE A 150 4.25 -25.43 0.36
CA PHE A 150 4.81 -25.01 -0.93
C PHE A 150 4.90 -26.14 -1.95
N GLU A 151 5.25 -27.37 -1.57
CA GLU A 151 5.23 -28.54 -2.44
C GLU A 151 3.83 -28.75 -3.04
N ARG A 152 2.80 -28.74 -2.20
CA ARG A 152 1.41 -28.84 -2.66
C ARG A 152 1.03 -27.70 -3.59
N TRP A 153 1.39 -26.46 -3.26
CA TRP A 153 1.02 -25.31 -4.09
C TRP A 153 1.77 -25.29 -5.44
N THR A 154 3.03 -25.70 -5.48
CA THR A 154 3.79 -25.85 -6.74
C THR A 154 3.23 -26.93 -7.66
N ASP A 155 2.57 -27.95 -7.12
CA ASP A 155 1.84 -28.96 -7.91
C ASP A 155 0.52 -28.42 -8.49
N MET A 156 -0.10 -27.43 -7.82
CA MET A 156 -1.42 -26.90 -8.18
C MET A 156 -1.35 -25.68 -9.11
N LEU A 157 -0.29 -24.88 -9.02
CA LEU A 157 -0.21 -23.55 -9.64
C LEU A 157 1.10 -23.35 -10.40
N LYS A 158 1.07 -22.37 -11.30
CA LYS A 158 2.27 -21.84 -11.96
C LYS A 158 2.35 -20.32 -11.76
N PRO A 159 3.55 -19.73 -11.60
CA PRO A 159 3.69 -18.28 -11.58
C PRO A 159 3.12 -17.67 -12.87
N GLY A 160 2.32 -16.62 -12.72
CA GLY A 160 1.59 -15.96 -13.81
C GLY A 160 0.30 -16.66 -14.24
N GLN A 161 -0.09 -17.78 -13.63
CA GLN A 161 -1.37 -18.42 -13.91
C GLN A 161 -2.54 -17.50 -13.56
N GLY A 162 -3.42 -17.24 -14.52
CA GLY A 162 -4.60 -16.37 -14.35
C GLY A 162 -4.80 -15.43 -15.53
N THR A 163 -5.30 -14.23 -15.26
CA THR A 163 -5.53 -13.15 -16.23
C THR A 163 -4.79 -11.88 -15.80
N ASP A 164 -4.86 -10.81 -16.61
CA ASP A 164 -4.34 -9.49 -16.20
C ASP A 164 -5.15 -8.85 -15.05
N PHE A 165 -6.28 -9.45 -14.61
CA PHE A 165 -7.04 -8.99 -13.45
C PHE A 165 -6.78 -9.80 -12.18
N TYR A 166 -6.50 -11.10 -12.30
CA TYR A 166 -6.29 -11.97 -11.16
C TYR A 166 -5.32 -13.09 -11.52
N ARG A 167 -4.18 -13.15 -10.84
CA ARG A 167 -3.10 -14.08 -11.17
C ARG A 167 -2.26 -14.49 -9.97
N ALA A 168 -1.80 -15.74 -9.99
CA ALA A 168 -0.79 -16.25 -9.07
C ALA A 168 0.55 -15.57 -9.37
N ASN A 169 1.16 -14.94 -8.36
CA ASN A 169 2.46 -14.29 -8.49
C ASN A 169 3.59 -15.19 -7.97
N GLY A 170 3.46 -15.69 -6.75
CA GLY A 170 4.56 -16.39 -6.09
C GLY A 170 4.27 -16.78 -4.64
N ALA A 171 5.34 -16.97 -3.88
CA ALA A 171 5.35 -17.37 -2.47
C ALA A 171 5.65 -16.20 -1.53
N GLY A 172 5.19 -16.29 -0.28
CA GLY A 172 5.38 -15.26 0.76
C GLY A 172 4.12 -14.43 1.00
N GLU A 173 4.14 -13.47 1.90
CA GLU A 173 5.30 -12.84 2.58
C GLU A 173 5.93 -13.63 3.75
N MET A 174 5.23 -14.61 4.31
CA MET A 174 5.82 -15.54 5.27
C MET A 174 6.13 -16.88 4.58
N LEU A 175 7.42 -17.17 4.47
CA LEU A 175 7.91 -18.46 3.96
C LEU A 175 7.99 -19.50 5.07
N VAL A 176 8.69 -19.17 6.16
CA VAL A 176 8.77 -20.02 7.37
C VAL A 176 8.46 -19.20 8.61
N PHE A 177 7.73 -19.79 9.57
CA PHE A 177 7.37 -19.08 10.80
C PHE A 177 8.59 -18.68 11.64
N SER A 178 9.68 -19.45 11.57
CA SER A 178 10.93 -19.18 12.27
C SER A 178 11.68 -17.95 11.73
N ALA A 179 11.34 -17.46 10.53
CA ALA A 179 11.95 -16.27 9.94
C ALA A 179 11.15 -14.97 10.19
N ALA A 180 10.01 -15.05 10.88
CA ALA A 180 9.17 -13.88 11.11
C ALA A 180 9.76 -12.97 12.20
N ASP A 181 10.30 -11.82 11.79
CA ASP A 181 10.95 -10.84 12.68
C ASP A 181 10.03 -9.69 13.11
N PHE A 182 8.74 -10.00 13.33
CA PHE A 182 7.64 -9.07 13.60
C PHE A 182 8.03 -7.75 14.27
N GLU A 183 7.49 -6.70 13.69
CA GLU A 183 7.81 -5.27 13.77
C GLU A 183 7.03 -4.40 14.81
N ASP A 184 6.96 -4.79 16.08
CA ASP A 184 6.39 -3.86 17.07
C ASP A 184 7.48 -2.91 17.60
N PHE A 185 7.56 -1.70 17.05
CA PHE A 185 8.49 -0.67 17.54
C PHE A 185 8.15 -0.13 18.93
N LEU A 186 7.17 -0.69 19.66
CA LEU A 186 7.01 -0.52 21.11
C LEU A 186 7.60 -1.67 21.93
N GLN A 187 8.15 -2.69 21.28
CA GLN A 187 8.76 -3.87 21.89
C GLN A 187 10.24 -4.00 21.46
N PRO A 188 11.06 -4.77 22.17
CA PRO A 188 12.40 -5.11 21.69
C PRO A 188 12.34 -5.87 20.37
N ARG A 189 13.35 -5.67 19.51
CA ARG A 189 13.54 -6.46 18.29
C ARG A 189 13.54 -7.96 18.64
N PRO A 190 12.78 -8.82 17.94
CA PRO A 190 12.83 -10.26 18.17
C PRO A 190 14.16 -10.85 17.70
N ASP A 191 14.64 -11.87 18.39
CA ASP A 191 15.74 -12.72 17.92
C ASP A 191 15.18 -13.95 17.24
N LEU A 192 15.59 -14.20 16.00
CA LEU A 192 15.18 -15.37 15.25
C LEU A 192 15.86 -16.64 15.84
N PRO A 193 15.16 -17.78 15.92
CA PRO A 193 15.69 -19.03 16.47
C PRO A 193 16.89 -19.57 15.66
N GLU A 194 17.75 -20.38 16.28
CA GLU A 194 18.96 -20.95 15.66
C GLU A 194 18.68 -21.91 14.48
N GLY A 195 17.49 -22.53 14.42
CA GLY A 195 17.10 -23.45 13.34
C GLY A 195 16.47 -22.78 12.11
N MET A 196 16.36 -21.46 12.10
CA MET A 196 15.68 -20.71 11.04
C MET A 196 16.31 -20.94 9.66
N GLU A 197 17.65 -20.93 9.58
CA GLU A 197 18.38 -21.07 8.32
C GLU A 197 18.11 -22.40 7.63
N ASP A 198 18.08 -23.50 8.38
CA ASP A 198 17.81 -24.83 7.85
C ASP A 198 16.36 -24.96 7.33
N GLU A 199 15.40 -24.40 8.07
CA GLU A 199 13.99 -24.37 7.66
C GLU A 199 13.80 -23.50 6.40
N LEU A 200 14.36 -22.30 6.39
CA LEU A 200 14.29 -21.37 5.28
C LEU A 200 15.00 -21.92 4.03
N GLU A 201 16.18 -22.54 4.19
CA GLU A 201 16.93 -23.12 3.07
C GLU A 201 16.12 -24.17 2.32
N ARG A 202 15.43 -25.06 3.05
CA ARG A 202 14.61 -26.12 2.43
C ARG A 202 13.50 -25.51 1.56
N VAL A 203 12.81 -24.49 2.08
CA VAL A 203 11.73 -23.80 1.34
C VAL A 203 12.30 -23.03 0.15
N VAL A 204 13.37 -22.25 0.33
CA VAL A 204 13.97 -21.43 -0.74
C VAL A 204 14.52 -22.32 -1.86
N ARG A 205 15.18 -23.44 -1.54
CA ARG A 205 15.62 -24.41 -2.56
C ARG A 205 14.44 -24.90 -3.40
N HIS A 206 13.37 -25.35 -2.76
CA HIS A 206 12.17 -25.81 -3.45
C HIS A 206 11.60 -24.73 -4.40
N LEU A 207 11.46 -23.50 -3.92
CA LEU A 207 10.94 -22.39 -4.72
C LEU A 207 11.85 -22.05 -5.91
N VAL A 208 13.16 -22.04 -5.70
CA VAL A 208 14.14 -21.73 -6.75
C VAL A 208 14.22 -22.84 -7.80
N GLU A 209 14.17 -24.12 -7.38
CA GLU A 209 14.10 -25.28 -8.29
C GLU A 209 12.87 -25.22 -9.20
N HIS A 210 11.73 -24.78 -8.66
CA HIS A 210 10.48 -24.63 -9.40
C HIS A 210 10.32 -23.27 -10.08
N ARG A 211 11.32 -22.38 -9.98
CA ARG A 211 11.31 -21.02 -10.54
C ARG A 211 10.11 -20.19 -10.08
N TRP A 212 9.69 -20.38 -8.83
CA TRP A 212 8.62 -19.61 -8.20
C TRP A 212 9.16 -18.30 -7.62
N PRO A 213 8.66 -17.13 -8.06
CA PRO A 213 8.97 -15.86 -7.41
C PRO A 213 8.62 -15.93 -5.93
N PHE A 214 9.40 -15.27 -5.08
CA PHE A 214 9.14 -15.29 -3.64
C PHE A 214 9.49 -13.99 -2.96
N ARG A 215 8.78 -13.70 -1.88
CA ARG A 215 9.00 -12.53 -1.03
C ARG A 215 9.10 -12.95 0.41
N LEU A 216 9.81 -12.17 1.21
CA LEU A 216 10.00 -12.46 2.63
C LEU A 216 9.89 -11.18 3.46
N HIS A 217 9.08 -11.24 4.51
CA HIS A 217 9.02 -10.23 5.56
C HIS A 217 10.41 -10.04 6.18
N ALA A 218 10.95 -8.83 6.19
CA ALA A 218 12.19 -8.55 6.90
C ALA A 218 12.29 -7.09 7.33
N THR A 219 12.02 -6.82 8.60
CA THR A 219 12.10 -5.47 9.17
C THR A 219 13.55 -5.09 9.51
N TYR A 220 14.30 -6.04 10.07
CA TYR A 220 15.57 -5.76 10.73
C TYR A 220 16.79 -6.30 9.95
N ASP A 221 17.86 -5.51 9.91
CA ASP A 221 19.13 -5.85 9.24
C ASP A 221 19.76 -7.14 9.76
N GLN A 222 19.57 -7.45 11.05
CA GLN A 222 20.04 -8.68 11.67
C GLN A 222 19.35 -9.91 11.06
N SER A 223 18.04 -9.81 10.81
CA SER A 223 17.25 -10.85 10.14
C SER A 223 17.64 -10.94 8.67
N ILE A 224 17.68 -9.81 7.98
CA ILE A 224 18.07 -9.70 6.56
C ILE A 224 19.44 -10.33 6.32
N SER A 225 20.41 -10.09 7.21
CA SER A 225 21.75 -10.66 7.11
C SER A 225 21.71 -12.20 7.09
N ARG A 226 20.95 -12.81 8.00
CA ARG A 226 20.81 -14.27 8.12
C ARG A 226 20.03 -14.87 6.95
N MET A 227 18.95 -14.20 6.52
CA MET A 227 18.18 -14.60 5.34
C MET A 227 19.04 -14.56 4.07
N LEU A 228 19.85 -13.52 3.90
CA LEU A 228 20.79 -13.41 2.78
C LEU A 228 21.88 -14.49 2.82
N ASP A 229 22.37 -14.90 4.00
CA ASP A 229 23.32 -16.01 4.10
C ASP A 229 22.73 -17.30 3.51
N VAL A 230 21.44 -17.56 3.76
CA VAL A 230 20.69 -18.67 3.14
C VAL A 230 20.56 -18.48 1.64
N PHE A 231 20.17 -17.28 1.18
CA PHE A 231 19.96 -17.02 -0.24
C PHE A 231 21.27 -17.14 -1.04
N GLU A 232 22.39 -16.64 -0.51
CA GLU A 232 23.72 -16.79 -1.12
C GLU A 232 24.16 -18.25 -1.18
N LYS A 233 23.90 -19.03 -0.12
CA LYS A 233 24.16 -20.47 -0.10
C LYS A 233 23.36 -21.20 -1.18
N VAL A 234 22.05 -20.95 -1.28
CA VAL A 234 21.21 -21.57 -2.30
C VAL A 234 21.61 -21.13 -3.71
N ASN A 235 21.84 -19.83 -3.93
CA ASN A 235 22.19 -19.28 -5.25
C ASN A 235 23.52 -19.84 -5.79
N ARG A 236 24.46 -20.22 -4.93
CA ARG A 236 25.71 -20.89 -5.34
C ARG A 236 25.45 -22.28 -5.94
N ASP A 237 24.44 -22.99 -5.43
CA ASP A 237 24.12 -24.36 -5.86
C ASP A 237 23.07 -24.36 -6.98
N ILE A 238 22.07 -23.48 -6.87
CA ILE A 238 20.93 -23.34 -7.78
C ILE A 238 20.76 -21.84 -8.10
N PRO A 239 21.37 -21.35 -9.19
CA PRO A 239 21.38 -19.92 -9.48
C PRO A 239 19.98 -19.31 -9.65
N PHE A 240 19.75 -18.17 -9.01
CA PHE A 240 18.50 -17.44 -9.09
C PHE A 240 18.27 -16.91 -10.51
N ASN A 241 19.31 -16.48 -11.24
CA ASN A 241 19.30 -16.21 -12.69
C ASN A 241 18.00 -15.54 -13.20
N GLY A 242 17.67 -14.36 -12.68
CA GLY A 242 16.48 -13.60 -13.07
C GLY A 242 15.16 -14.05 -12.44
N LEU A 243 15.19 -14.94 -11.44
CA LEU A 243 14.03 -15.21 -10.60
C LEU A 243 13.73 -13.96 -9.76
N HIS A 244 12.50 -13.46 -9.82
CA HIS A 244 12.10 -12.31 -9.01
C HIS A 244 11.95 -12.74 -7.55
N TRP A 245 12.82 -12.20 -6.70
CA TRP A 245 12.70 -12.33 -5.25
C TRP A 245 12.96 -10.99 -4.57
N PHE A 246 12.38 -10.77 -3.39
CA PHE A 246 12.54 -9.51 -2.68
C PHE A 246 12.27 -9.61 -1.18
N PHE A 247 12.80 -8.63 -0.45
CA PHE A 247 12.39 -8.36 0.93
C PHE A 247 11.28 -7.33 0.97
N ASP A 248 10.37 -7.51 1.91
CA ASP A 248 9.40 -6.50 2.31
C ASP A 248 9.90 -5.73 3.53
N HIS A 249 9.48 -4.46 3.61
CA HIS A 249 9.76 -3.52 4.68
C HIS A 249 11.19 -2.96 4.68
N ALA A 250 12.16 -3.75 5.14
CA ALA A 250 13.57 -3.42 5.21
C ALA A 250 13.87 -2.10 5.97
N GLU A 251 13.15 -1.79 7.05
CA GLU A 251 13.29 -0.54 7.78
C GLU A 251 14.73 -0.28 8.20
N THR A 252 15.42 -1.25 8.78
CA THR A 252 16.77 -1.01 9.31
C THR A 252 17.89 -1.51 8.41
N ILE A 253 17.61 -1.91 7.16
CA ILE A 253 18.60 -2.52 6.26
C ILE A 253 19.83 -1.62 6.09
N THR A 254 21.02 -2.22 6.13
CA THR A 254 22.29 -1.53 5.92
C THR A 254 22.69 -1.50 4.45
N GLU A 255 23.55 -0.54 4.08
CA GLU A 255 24.14 -0.43 2.73
C GLU A 255 24.76 -1.76 2.26
N ARG A 256 25.49 -2.45 3.14
CA ARG A 256 26.06 -3.77 2.88
C ARG A 256 25.00 -4.79 2.45
N ASN A 257 23.85 -4.83 3.12
CA ASN A 257 22.81 -5.79 2.76
C ASN A 257 22.03 -5.36 1.51
N ILE A 258 21.91 -4.05 1.22
CA ILE A 258 21.40 -3.57 -0.07
C ILE A 258 22.31 -4.03 -1.22
N GLU A 259 23.63 -3.93 -1.07
CA GLU A 259 24.60 -4.42 -2.05
C GLU A 259 24.47 -5.94 -2.28
N ARG A 260 24.25 -6.72 -1.22
CA ARG A 260 24.00 -8.17 -1.33
C ARG A 260 22.70 -8.48 -2.06
N VAL A 261 21.62 -7.74 -1.80
CA VAL A 261 20.36 -7.84 -2.55
C VAL A 261 20.62 -7.57 -4.04
N LYS A 262 21.35 -6.49 -4.38
CA LYS A 262 21.74 -6.18 -5.77
C LYS A 262 22.53 -7.33 -6.40
N ALA A 263 23.55 -7.83 -5.72
CA ALA A 263 24.45 -8.86 -6.23
C ALA A 263 23.72 -10.18 -6.55
N LEU A 264 22.64 -10.47 -5.82
CA LEU A 264 21.78 -11.64 -6.02
C LEU A 264 20.58 -11.37 -6.96
N GLY A 265 20.46 -10.15 -7.51
CA GLY A 265 19.38 -9.76 -8.42
C GLY A 265 18.00 -9.67 -7.77
N GLY A 266 17.94 -9.41 -6.46
CA GLY A 266 16.69 -9.21 -5.72
C GLY A 266 16.19 -7.76 -5.75
N GLY A 267 15.01 -7.55 -5.18
CA GLY A 267 14.42 -6.23 -4.96
C GLY A 267 14.07 -5.95 -3.50
N ILE A 268 13.57 -4.74 -3.24
CA ILE A 268 13.07 -4.32 -1.92
C ILE A 268 11.73 -3.60 -2.10
N ALA A 269 10.68 -4.10 -1.49
CA ALA A 269 9.37 -3.45 -1.42
C ALA A 269 9.22 -2.73 -0.08
N VAL A 270 9.01 -1.43 -0.10
CA VAL A 270 8.96 -0.59 1.10
C VAL A 270 7.54 -0.13 1.39
N GLN A 271 7.06 -0.43 2.59
CA GLN A 271 5.74 0.00 3.04
C GLN A 271 5.83 1.20 3.98
N HIS A 272 4.96 2.17 3.79
CA HIS A 272 5.01 3.47 4.47
C HIS A 272 4.62 3.47 5.96
N ARG A 273 4.83 2.37 6.69
CA ARG A 273 4.52 2.27 8.13
C ARG A 273 5.17 3.40 8.93
N MET A 274 6.36 3.82 8.53
CA MET A 274 7.14 4.83 9.23
C MET A 274 6.47 6.20 9.18
N ALA A 275 5.54 6.43 8.24
CA ALA A 275 4.65 7.57 8.27
C ALA A 275 3.79 7.60 9.55
N PHE A 276 3.47 6.45 10.14
CA PHE A 276 2.63 6.33 11.34
C PHE A 276 3.40 5.96 12.60
N GLN A 277 4.56 5.32 12.46
CA GLN A 277 5.33 4.75 13.57
C GLN A 277 6.69 5.42 13.78
N GLY A 278 6.99 6.50 13.05
CA GLY A 278 8.24 7.24 13.16
C GLY A 278 8.55 7.69 14.60
N GLU A 279 7.55 8.18 15.33
CA GLU A 279 7.69 8.57 16.73
C GLU A 279 8.09 7.39 17.62
N TYR A 280 7.42 6.23 17.47
CA TYR A 280 7.75 5.02 18.24
C TYR A 280 9.15 4.50 17.94
N PHE A 281 9.57 4.60 16.67
CA PHE A 281 10.92 4.25 16.26
C PHE A 281 11.96 5.18 16.90
N VAL A 282 11.71 6.49 16.92
CA VAL A 282 12.57 7.48 17.57
C VAL A 282 12.69 7.23 19.07
N ASP A 283 11.57 6.94 19.74
CA ASP A 283 11.57 6.63 21.18
C ASP A 283 12.41 5.37 21.49
N ARG A 284 12.49 4.44 20.54
CA ARG A 284 13.26 3.19 20.66
C ARG A 284 14.74 3.32 20.37
N TYR A 285 15.03 3.84 19.17
CA TYR A 285 16.32 3.72 18.52
C TYR A 285 17.01 5.09 18.38
N GLY A 286 16.32 6.16 18.72
CA GLY A 286 16.82 7.53 18.70
C GLY A 286 16.62 8.25 17.37
N LYS A 287 16.81 9.57 17.43
CA LYS A 287 16.61 10.50 16.30
C LYS A 287 17.62 10.34 15.17
N ASP A 288 18.79 9.77 15.43
CA ASP A 288 19.77 9.55 14.36
C ASP A 288 19.43 8.30 13.55
N ALA A 289 18.93 7.24 14.22
CA ALA A 289 18.50 6.03 13.53
C ALA A 289 17.31 6.30 12.56
N VAL A 290 16.36 7.16 12.94
CA VAL A 290 15.17 7.43 12.11
C VAL A 290 15.50 8.11 10.76
N LYS A 291 16.65 8.78 10.65
CA LYS A 291 17.07 9.44 9.41
C LYS A 291 17.39 8.45 8.29
N HIS A 292 17.74 7.22 8.66
CA HIS A 292 18.25 6.18 7.78
C HIS A 292 17.28 5.01 7.61
N THR A 293 16.00 5.19 7.93
CA THR A 293 15.03 4.09 8.01
C THR A 293 13.69 4.38 7.33
N PRO A 294 13.22 3.50 6.44
CA PRO A 294 14.03 2.77 5.46
C PRO A 294 14.89 3.73 4.61
N PRO A 295 16.09 3.32 4.19
CA PRO A 295 17.01 4.16 3.40
C PRO A 295 16.67 4.13 1.89
N VAL A 296 15.46 4.54 1.51
CA VAL A 296 14.94 4.42 0.14
C VAL A 296 15.84 5.12 -0.90
N ALA A 297 16.35 6.33 -0.60
CA ALA A 297 17.23 7.04 -1.52
C ALA A 297 18.52 6.26 -1.81
N LYS A 298 19.09 5.60 -0.79
CA LYS A 298 20.28 4.74 -0.93
C LYS A 298 19.97 3.47 -1.73
N MET A 299 18.78 2.88 -1.57
CA MET A 299 18.37 1.73 -2.38
C MET A 299 18.35 2.07 -3.88
N LEU A 300 17.86 3.27 -4.23
CA LEU A 300 17.86 3.77 -5.61
C LEU A 300 19.26 4.11 -6.12
N GLU A 301 20.10 4.73 -5.29
CA GLU A 301 21.51 5.01 -5.62
C GLU A 301 22.26 3.73 -5.98
N LEU A 302 21.98 2.63 -5.26
CA LEU A 302 22.54 1.32 -5.52
C LEU A 302 21.82 0.56 -6.65
N GLU A 303 20.83 1.16 -7.32
CA GLU A 303 20.10 0.57 -8.45
C GLU A 303 19.44 -0.79 -8.14
N VAL A 304 19.02 -0.99 -6.89
CA VAL A 304 18.18 -2.14 -6.53
C VAL A 304 16.76 -1.85 -7.02
N PRO A 305 16.03 -2.81 -7.58
CA PRO A 305 14.59 -2.67 -7.83
C PRO A 305 13.86 -2.30 -6.53
N VAL A 306 13.22 -1.12 -6.51
CA VAL A 306 12.42 -0.64 -5.39
C VAL A 306 10.97 -0.47 -5.81
N GLY A 307 10.08 -0.96 -4.97
CA GLY A 307 8.64 -0.80 -5.09
C GLY A 307 8.07 -0.27 -3.79
N LEU A 308 6.88 0.32 -3.87
CA LEU A 308 6.21 0.85 -2.70
C LEU A 308 4.90 0.13 -2.44
N GLY A 309 4.53 0.07 -1.16
CA GLY A 309 3.28 -0.51 -0.71
C GLY A 309 2.75 0.13 0.57
N THR A 310 1.60 -0.35 1.00
CA THR A 310 0.98 0.13 2.24
C THR A 310 1.04 -0.88 3.37
N ASP A 311 1.10 -2.18 3.05
CA ASP A 311 0.78 -3.26 3.98
C ASP A 311 -0.54 -3.02 4.75
N ALA A 312 -1.48 -2.41 4.03
CA ALA A 312 -2.77 -2.06 4.57
C ALA A 312 -3.67 -3.31 4.67
N THR A 313 -4.66 -3.32 5.56
CA THR A 313 -5.17 -2.18 6.33
C THR A 313 -4.72 -2.14 7.78
N ARG A 314 -3.78 -3.03 8.16
CA ARG A 314 -3.45 -3.27 9.56
C ARG A 314 -2.10 -2.65 9.99
N VAL A 315 -1.08 -2.64 9.13
CA VAL A 315 0.19 -1.95 9.41
C VAL A 315 0.07 -0.44 9.27
N ALA A 316 -0.59 0.01 8.20
CA ALA A 316 -0.74 1.40 7.87
C ALA A 316 -2.06 1.66 7.12
N SER A 317 -2.31 2.92 6.78
CA SER A 317 -3.44 3.31 5.96
C SER A 317 -3.34 2.69 4.56
N TYR A 318 -4.47 2.30 3.96
CA TYR A 318 -4.53 1.95 2.54
C TYR A 318 -4.40 3.16 1.60
N ASN A 319 -4.34 4.38 2.14
CA ASN A 319 -4.22 5.60 1.36
C ASN A 319 -2.81 5.76 0.75
N PRO A 320 -2.64 5.66 -0.59
CA PRO A 320 -1.32 5.80 -1.22
C PRO A 320 -0.76 7.23 -1.05
N TRP A 321 -1.62 8.23 -0.91
CA TRP A 321 -1.19 9.61 -0.81
C TRP A 321 -0.52 9.94 0.54
N THR A 322 -0.80 9.17 1.60
CA THR A 322 -0.02 9.28 2.85
C THR A 322 1.39 8.72 2.69
N ALA A 323 1.57 7.71 1.84
CA ALA A 323 2.89 7.18 1.52
C ALA A 323 3.72 8.15 0.66
N LEU A 324 3.11 8.70 -0.39
CA LEU A 324 3.77 9.70 -1.24
C LEU A 324 4.11 10.98 -0.47
N TYR A 325 3.23 11.42 0.43
CA TYR A 325 3.54 12.50 1.37
C TYR A 325 4.80 12.19 2.17
N TRP A 326 4.84 11.03 2.84
CA TRP A 326 5.94 10.64 3.70
C TRP A 326 7.29 10.61 2.98
N LEU A 327 7.34 10.06 1.75
CA LEU A 327 8.58 10.01 0.96
C LEU A 327 9.04 11.40 0.49
N VAL A 328 8.11 12.28 0.12
CA VAL A 328 8.44 13.62 -0.40
C VAL A 328 8.81 14.58 0.72
N SER A 329 8.03 14.60 1.80
CA SER A 329 8.24 15.52 2.92
C SER A 329 9.25 15.01 3.95
N GLY A 330 9.50 13.69 3.99
CA GLY A 330 10.32 13.05 5.02
C GLY A 330 9.71 13.18 6.42
N ARG A 331 8.38 13.19 6.53
CA ARG A 331 7.64 13.44 7.78
C ARG A 331 6.64 12.34 8.08
N THR A 332 6.41 12.11 9.37
CA THR A 332 5.27 11.33 9.85
C THR A 332 3.96 12.05 9.55
N VAL A 333 2.83 11.32 9.58
CA VAL A 333 1.49 11.90 9.44
C VAL A 333 1.18 12.91 10.54
N GLY A 334 1.82 12.76 11.71
CA GLY A 334 1.77 13.70 12.84
C GLY A 334 2.68 14.93 12.69
N GLY A 335 3.49 14.99 11.63
CA GLY A 335 4.32 16.13 11.27
C GLY A 335 5.75 16.08 11.81
N MET A 336 6.15 15.01 12.51
CA MET A 336 7.53 14.84 12.97
C MET A 336 8.45 14.68 11.76
N ALA A 337 9.49 15.52 11.68
CA ALA A 337 10.54 15.36 10.67
C ALA A 337 11.40 14.14 10.99
N MET A 338 11.49 13.22 10.03
CA MET A 338 12.31 12.02 10.12
C MET A 338 13.61 12.17 9.34
N TYR A 339 13.51 12.62 8.09
CA TYR A 339 14.63 12.68 7.16
C TYR A 339 15.21 14.07 7.06
N ASP A 340 16.51 14.12 6.76
CA ASP A 340 17.10 15.29 6.13
C ASP A 340 16.77 15.27 4.62
N ASP A 341 17.29 16.25 3.89
CA ASP A 341 17.07 16.36 2.45
C ASP A 341 17.63 15.17 1.65
N SER A 342 18.55 14.38 2.22
CA SER A 342 19.23 13.28 1.50
C SER A 342 18.38 12.02 1.36
N ASN A 343 17.42 11.79 2.25
CA ASN A 343 16.52 10.62 2.21
C ASN A 343 15.07 10.98 1.82
N ARG A 344 14.85 12.23 1.37
CA ARG A 344 13.59 12.67 0.73
C ARG A 344 13.65 12.39 -0.77
N LEU A 345 12.52 12.06 -1.36
CA LEU A 345 12.43 11.77 -2.79
C LEU A 345 11.77 12.90 -3.59
N PRO A 346 12.26 13.20 -4.80
CA PRO A 346 11.51 13.97 -5.78
C PRO A 346 10.14 13.33 -6.06
N ARG A 347 9.14 14.16 -6.38
CA ARG A 347 7.75 13.71 -6.54
C ARG A 347 7.56 12.71 -7.67
N ASP A 348 8.22 12.94 -8.80
CA ASP A 348 8.25 12.07 -9.97
C ASP A 348 8.84 10.71 -9.64
N VAL A 349 9.97 10.68 -8.93
CA VAL A 349 10.60 9.43 -8.46
C VAL A 349 9.66 8.69 -7.51
N ALA A 350 9.09 9.35 -6.50
CA ALA A 350 8.17 8.72 -5.56
C ALA A 350 6.92 8.13 -6.25
N LEU A 351 6.37 8.83 -7.25
CA LEU A 351 5.23 8.35 -8.03
C LEU A 351 5.62 7.18 -8.95
N GLU A 352 6.81 7.21 -9.54
CA GLU A 352 7.32 6.12 -10.37
C GLU A 352 7.48 4.83 -9.56
N LEU A 353 8.02 4.91 -8.34
CA LEU A 353 8.13 3.74 -7.46
C LEU A 353 6.76 3.15 -7.09
N TRP A 354 5.75 3.99 -6.91
CA TRP A 354 4.37 3.56 -6.59
C TRP A 354 3.63 2.95 -7.79
N THR A 355 4.14 3.16 -9.01
CA THR A 355 3.48 2.75 -10.26
C THR A 355 4.33 1.72 -11.01
N ALA A 356 5.29 2.17 -11.82
CA ALA A 356 6.16 1.31 -12.60
C ALA A 356 7.12 0.48 -11.72
N GLY A 357 7.63 1.04 -10.62
CA GLY A 357 8.50 0.34 -9.67
C GLY A 357 7.79 -0.87 -9.06
N SER A 358 6.61 -0.67 -8.48
CA SER A 358 5.80 -1.75 -7.90
C SER A 358 5.38 -2.83 -8.91
N ALA A 359 5.33 -2.55 -10.22
CA ALA A 359 5.03 -3.57 -11.22
C ALA A 359 6.12 -4.66 -11.37
N TRP A 360 7.37 -4.37 -10.98
CA TRP A 360 8.44 -5.36 -10.96
C TRP A 360 8.14 -6.51 -9.98
N PHE A 361 7.54 -6.19 -8.84
CA PHE A 361 7.24 -7.10 -7.72
C PHE A 361 6.08 -8.06 -8.01
N SER A 362 5.30 -7.78 -9.05
CA SER A 362 4.30 -8.71 -9.59
C SER A 362 4.74 -9.37 -10.90
N SER A 363 6.00 -9.21 -11.33
CA SER A 363 6.50 -9.66 -12.63
C SER A 363 5.66 -9.12 -13.80
N GLU A 364 5.35 -7.82 -13.76
CA GLU A 364 4.50 -7.09 -14.71
C GLU A 364 5.15 -5.80 -15.22
N GLN A 365 6.46 -5.66 -15.03
CA GLN A 365 7.23 -4.59 -15.65
C GLN A 365 7.00 -4.56 -17.17
N GLY A 366 6.74 -3.37 -17.72
CA GLY A 366 6.41 -3.19 -19.13
C GLY A 366 4.97 -3.56 -19.52
N LYS A 367 4.15 -4.11 -18.61
CA LYS A 367 2.70 -4.32 -18.83
C LYS A 367 1.84 -3.23 -18.19
N LYS A 368 2.24 -2.70 -17.04
CA LYS A 368 1.52 -1.65 -16.31
C LYS A 368 2.47 -0.72 -15.57
N GLY A 369 1.91 0.38 -15.08
CA GLY A 369 2.62 1.38 -14.28
C GLY A 369 3.05 2.62 -15.07
N ARG A 370 2.88 2.63 -16.39
CA ARG A 370 3.04 3.86 -17.21
C ARG A 370 1.88 4.04 -18.18
N ILE A 371 1.61 5.29 -18.54
CA ILE A 371 0.73 5.64 -19.64
C ILE A 371 1.57 5.60 -20.92
N GLU A 372 1.66 4.43 -21.54
CA GLU A 372 2.51 4.15 -22.68
C GLU A 372 1.84 3.16 -23.64
N GLN A 373 2.14 3.26 -24.94
CA GLN A 373 1.61 2.32 -25.93
C GLN A 373 2.01 0.88 -25.59
N GLY A 374 1.03 -0.03 -25.57
CA GLY A 374 1.24 -1.44 -25.27
C GLY A 374 1.07 -1.82 -23.80
N GLN A 375 0.95 -0.84 -22.90
CA GLN A 375 0.60 -1.09 -21.50
C GLN A 375 -0.92 -1.13 -21.27
N LEU A 376 -1.33 -1.75 -20.16
CA LEU A 376 -2.72 -1.83 -19.71
C LEU A 376 -3.30 -0.43 -19.48
N ALA A 377 -4.55 -0.24 -19.92
CA ALA A 377 -5.24 1.05 -19.90
C ALA A 377 -5.78 1.43 -18.50
N ASP A 378 -4.86 1.56 -17.55
CA ASP A 378 -5.13 1.92 -16.17
C ASP A 378 -4.64 3.36 -15.93
N LEU A 379 -5.56 4.26 -15.56
CA LEU A 379 -5.24 5.66 -15.31
C LEU A 379 -6.16 6.32 -14.29
N VAL A 380 -5.72 7.46 -13.77
CA VAL A 380 -6.48 8.28 -12.83
C VAL A 380 -6.45 9.75 -13.22
N VAL A 381 -7.51 10.46 -12.88
CA VAL A 381 -7.55 11.92 -12.85
C VAL A 381 -7.68 12.34 -11.41
N LEU A 382 -6.75 13.17 -10.94
CA LEU A 382 -6.63 13.54 -9.53
C LEU A 382 -7.46 14.79 -9.20
N SER A 383 -7.86 14.90 -7.94
CA SER A 383 -8.56 16.07 -7.39
C SER A 383 -7.70 17.32 -7.29
N LYS A 384 -6.37 17.16 -7.25
CA LYS A 384 -5.36 18.22 -7.25
C LYS A 384 -4.15 17.79 -8.06
N ASP A 385 -3.37 18.75 -8.53
CA ASP A 385 -2.10 18.48 -9.20
C ASP A 385 -1.01 18.08 -8.20
N TYR A 386 -0.71 16.78 -8.16
CA TYR A 386 0.31 16.20 -7.30
C TYR A 386 1.69 16.85 -7.47
N PHE A 387 2.04 17.44 -8.62
CA PHE A 387 3.37 18.03 -8.83
C PHE A 387 3.50 19.46 -8.29
N SER A 388 2.39 20.17 -8.04
CA SER A 388 2.42 21.59 -7.68
C SER A 388 1.81 21.93 -6.32
N VAL A 389 0.96 21.07 -5.74
CA VAL A 389 0.38 21.33 -4.41
C VAL A 389 1.42 21.41 -3.30
N ALA A 390 1.11 22.08 -2.17
CA ALA A 390 1.99 22.02 -1.01
C ALA A 390 2.14 20.56 -0.51
N GLU A 391 3.29 20.21 0.08
CA GLU A 391 3.56 18.84 0.53
C GLU A 391 2.44 18.31 1.45
N GLU A 392 2.01 19.11 2.42
CA GLU A 392 0.94 18.75 3.36
C GLU A 392 -0.39 18.41 2.68
N GLU A 393 -0.67 19.04 1.53
CA GLU A 393 -1.89 18.80 0.77
C GLU A 393 -1.88 17.47 -0.01
N ILE A 394 -0.72 16.83 -0.17
CA ILE A 394 -0.59 15.53 -0.85
C ILE A 394 -1.51 14.50 -0.18
N LYS A 395 -1.55 14.44 1.16
CA LYS A 395 -2.38 13.49 1.93
C LYS A 395 -3.88 13.54 1.61
N GLY A 396 -4.35 14.69 1.12
CA GLY A 396 -5.75 14.93 0.77
C GLY A 396 -6.08 14.73 -0.70
N ILE A 397 -5.14 14.27 -1.52
CA ILE A 397 -5.41 13.94 -2.92
C ILE A 397 -6.33 12.71 -2.98
N GLU A 398 -7.26 12.75 -3.93
CA GLU A 398 -8.15 11.64 -4.27
C GLU A 398 -8.22 11.53 -5.80
N SER A 399 -8.76 10.43 -6.31
CA SER A 399 -9.17 10.33 -7.70
C SER A 399 -10.56 10.93 -7.89
N VAL A 400 -10.75 11.70 -8.96
CA VAL A 400 -12.07 12.13 -9.46
C VAL A 400 -12.54 11.27 -10.64
N LEU A 401 -11.65 10.47 -11.23
CA LEU A 401 -11.93 9.48 -12.27
C LEU A 401 -10.87 8.39 -12.21
N THR A 402 -11.28 7.13 -12.01
CA THR A 402 -10.37 5.97 -12.08
C THR A 402 -10.84 5.05 -13.19
N VAL A 403 -9.90 4.69 -14.05
CA VAL A 403 -10.10 3.82 -15.21
C VAL A 403 -9.22 2.60 -15.05
N VAL A 404 -9.80 1.42 -15.22
CA VAL A 404 -9.08 0.14 -15.25
C VAL A 404 -9.49 -0.57 -16.51
N ASP A 405 -8.49 -1.00 -17.29
CA ASP A 405 -8.73 -1.69 -18.56
C ASP A 405 -9.59 -0.87 -19.55
N GLY A 406 -9.43 0.46 -19.54
CA GLY A 406 -10.23 1.37 -20.35
C GLY A 406 -11.68 1.56 -19.87
N LYS A 407 -12.10 0.92 -18.76
CA LYS A 407 -13.43 1.04 -18.17
C LYS A 407 -13.41 1.98 -16.97
N VAL A 408 -14.38 2.90 -16.89
CA VAL A 408 -14.55 3.77 -15.72
C VAL A 408 -15.07 2.94 -14.53
N VAL A 409 -14.24 2.80 -13.48
CA VAL A 409 -14.58 2.05 -12.25
C VAL A 409 -14.89 2.96 -11.07
N TYR A 410 -14.50 4.23 -11.15
CA TYR A 410 -14.86 5.26 -10.18
C TYR A 410 -14.96 6.61 -10.87
N ALA A 411 -15.93 7.42 -10.47
CA ALA A 411 -16.02 8.81 -10.90
C ALA A 411 -16.71 9.68 -9.83
N ALA A 412 -16.26 10.92 -9.71
CA ALA A 412 -16.78 11.91 -8.77
C ALA A 412 -16.71 13.32 -9.35
N GLY A 413 -17.39 14.27 -8.68
CA GLY A 413 -17.41 15.67 -9.09
C GLY A 413 -17.97 15.84 -10.51
N HIS A 414 -17.21 16.47 -11.39
CA HIS A 414 -17.65 16.69 -12.78
C HIS A 414 -17.83 15.38 -13.57
N PHE A 415 -17.11 14.32 -13.20
CA PHE A 415 -17.21 13.02 -13.87
C PHE A 415 -18.33 12.13 -13.32
N SER A 416 -19.10 12.58 -12.33
CA SER A 416 -20.19 11.78 -11.73
C SER A 416 -21.17 11.15 -12.75
N PRO A 417 -21.52 11.77 -13.90
CA PRO A 417 -22.34 11.11 -14.92
C PRO A 417 -21.71 9.84 -15.54
N LEU A 418 -20.40 9.65 -15.42
CA LEU A 418 -19.67 8.46 -15.88
C LEU A 418 -19.52 7.40 -14.78
N ALA A 419 -19.97 7.65 -13.56
CA ALA A 419 -19.78 6.74 -12.45
C ALA A 419 -20.50 5.41 -12.71
N PRO A 420 -19.87 4.26 -12.40
CA PRO A 420 -20.58 2.98 -12.45
C PRO A 420 -21.72 2.96 -11.42
N PRO A 421 -22.69 2.04 -11.58
CA PRO A 421 -23.80 1.89 -10.65
C PRO A 421 -23.33 1.78 -9.18
N PRO A 422 -24.05 2.40 -8.23
CA PRO A 422 -23.69 2.31 -6.82
C PRO A 422 -23.77 0.86 -6.34
N ILE A 423 -22.83 0.49 -5.47
CA ILE A 423 -22.83 -0.80 -4.78
C ILE A 423 -23.66 -0.61 -3.50
N PRO A 424 -24.61 -1.49 -3.19
CA PRO A 424 -25.38 -1.39 -1.95
C PRO A 424 -24.47 -1.53 -0.73
N VAL A 425 -24.66 -0.70 0.28
CA VAL A 425 -23.95 -0.84 1.56
C VAL A 425 -24.70 -1.89 2.37
N LEU A 426 -24.04 -3.03 2.60
CA LEU A 426 -24.59 -4.15 3.37
C LEU A 426 -23.64 -4.54 4.50
N PRO A 427 -24.15 -4.98 5.65
CA PRO A 427 -25.57 -5.02 6.00
C PRO A 427 -26.17 -3.61 6.19
N GLU A 428 -27.50 -3.47 6.07
CA GLU A 428 -28.20 -2.17 6.07
C GLU A 428 -28.02 -1.38 7.36
N TRP A 429 -27.67 -2.05 8.47
CA TRP A 429 -27.36 -1.40 9.73
C TRP A 429 -25.96 -0.77 9.78
N SER A 430 -25.09 -1.03 8.78
CA SER A 430 -23.72 -0.56 8.75
C SER A 430 -23.66 0.97 8.92
N PRO A 431 -22.79 1.50 9.81
CA PRO A 431 -22.63 2.94 9.98
C PRO A 431 -22.30 3.68 8.67
N VAL A 432 -21.67 2.98 7.72
CA VAL A 432 -21.30 3.52 6.40
C VAL A 432 -22.50 3.98 5.57
N VAL A 433 -23.72 3.53 5.92
CA VAL A 433 -24.97 4.02 5.31
C VAL A 433 -25.23 5.49 5.65
N LYS A 434 -24.83 5.92 6.86
CA LYS A 434 -25.12 7.27 7.39
C LYS A 434 -23.94 8.21 7.27
N VAL A 435 -22.73 7.70 7.51
CA VAL A 435 -21.49 8.47 7.47
C VAL A 435 -20.52 7.85 6.49
N PRO A 436 -19.75 8.64 5.72
CA PRO A 436 -18.65 8.09 4.93
C PRO A 436 -17.71 7.29 5.83
N GLY A 437 -17.37 6.05 5.44
CA GLY A 437 -16.50 5.15 6.20
C GLY A 437 -15.02 5.57 6.25
N HIS A 438 -14.72 6.79 5.81
CA HIS A 438 -13.37 7.31 5.62
C HIS A 438 -13.35 8.81 5.92
N TYR A 439 -12.19 9.28 6.39
CA TYR A 439 -11.96 10.71 6.58
C TYR A 439 -11.69 11.40 5.23
N ARG A 440 -12.23 12.60 5.06
CA ARG A 440 -11.90 13.52 3.97
C ARG A 440 -11.55 14.88 4.56
N SER A 441 -10.41 15.44 4.19
CA SER A 441 -10.04 16.80 4.58
C SER A 441 -10.99 17.84 3.96
N ALA A 442 -11.52 17.56 2.77
CA ALA A 442 -12.62 18.28 2.15
C ALA A 442 -13.36 17.36 1.16
N PRO A 443 -14.68 17.52 0.95
CA PRO A 443 -15.36 16.85 -0.16
C PRO A 443 -14.74 17.29 -1.49
N PRO A 444 -14.64 16.41 -2.50
CA PRO A 444 -14.17 16.81 -3.83
C PRO A 444 -15.11 17.92 -4.32
N THR A 445 -14.60 19.15 -4.32
CA THR A 445 -15.33 20.27 -4.89
C THR A 445 -15.61 19.92 -6.34
N ALA A 446 -16.77 20.34 -6.85
CA ALA A 446 -16.90 20.61 -8.28
C ALA A 446 -15.95 21.79 -8.61
N ALA A 447 -14.65 21.57 -8.48
CA ALA A 447 -13.66 22.43 -9.04
C ALA A 447 -14.01 22.43 -10.52
N LYS A 448 -14.39 23.61 -11.02
CA LYS A 448 -14.47 23.82 -12.46
C LYS A 448 -13.06 23.55 -12.98
N ILE A 449 -12.76 22.33 -13.38
CA ILE A 449 -11.71 22.08 -14.36
C ILE A 449 -12.19 22.87 -15.57
N GLY A 450 -11.65 24.08 -15.73
CA GLY A 450 -12.20 25.08 -16.63
C GLY A 450 -12.98 26.22 -15.96
N ALA A 451 -12.52 26.77 -14.84
CA ALA A 451 -12.55 28.23 -14.70
C ALA A 451 -11.60 28.83 -15.76
N ILE A 452 -12.02 28.72 -17.03
CA ILE A 452 -11.73 29.63 -18.11
C ILE A 452 -10.30 30.21 -18.03
N VAL A 453 -9.30 29.46 -18.52
CA VAL A 453 -8.53 30.10 -19.60
C VAL A 453 -9.57 30.23 -20.69
N GLN A 454 -9.97 31.47 -21.02
CA GLN A 454 -10.77 31.70 -22.21
C GLN A 454 -9.93 31.13 -23.36
N MET A 455 -10.18 29.88 -23.76
CA MET A 455 -10.05 29.53 -25.16
C MET A 455 -11.01 30.50 -25.82
N HIS A 456 -10.47 31.56 -26.38
CA HIS A 456 -11.19 32.51 -27.20
C HIS A 456 -11.93 31.71 -28.27
N GLN A 457 -13.19 31.37 -28.00
CA GLN A 457 -14.12 30.97 -29.03
C GLN A 457 -14.51 32.26 -29.74
N CYS A 458 -13.66 32.70 -30.66
CA CYS A 458 -14.08 33.65 -31.67
C CYS A 458 -15.03 32.91 -32.62
N CYS A 459 -16.33 33.02 -32.37
CA CYS A 459 -17.33 32.77 -33.39
C CYS A 459 -17.33 33.98 -34.33
N GLY A 460 -16.67 33.87 -35.48
CA GLY A 460 -16.71 34.88 -36.53
C GLY A 460 -15.44 34.91 -37.38
N SER A 461 -15.61 34.94 -38.70
CA SER A 461 -14.52 35.10 -39.67
C SER A 461 -13.97 36.53 -39.63
N CYS A 462 -12.99 36.80 -38.78
CA CYS A 462 -12.13 37.99 -38.93
C CYS A 462 -11.01 37.65 -39.92
N GLY A 463 -11.22 37.99 -41.19
CA GLY A 463 -10.30 37.72 -42.29
C GLY A 463 -9.06 38.64 -42.35
N VAL A 464 -8.47 39.01 -41.22
CA VAL A 464 -7.33 39.96 -41.20
C VAL A 464 -6.03 39.31 -40.71
N HIS A 465 -6.04 38.30 -39.84
CA HIS A 465 -4.82 37.61 -39.42
C HIS A 465 -5.04 36.10 -39.25
N GLY A 466 -4.24 35.28 -39.95
CA GLY A 466 -4.22 33.83 -39.77
C GLY A 466 -3.60 33.44 -38.42
N HIS A 467 -4.17 32.44 -37.76
CA HIS A 467 -3.67 31.89 -36.49
C HIS A 467 -2.35 31.12 -36.67
N GLN A 468 -1.23 31.81 -36.82
CA GLN A 468 0.12 31.23 -36.83
C GLN A 468 0.93 31.67 -35.61
N HIS A 469 0.54 31.17 -34.43
CA HIS A 469 1.26 31.41 -33.16
C HIS A 469 2.65 30.75 -33.11
N ASP A 470 2.94 29.87 -34.07
CA ASP A 470 4.19 29.12 -34.14
C ASP A 470 5.37 29.96 -34.65
N ILE A 471 5.09 31.13 -35.28
CA ILE A 471 6.12 32.06 -35.77
C ILE A 471 6.81 32.78 -34.61
N ALA A 472 6.04 33.29 -33.64
CA ALA A 472 6.61 33.98 -32.47
C ALA A 472 7.47 33.03 -31.62
N ARG A 473 7.04 31.76 -31.48
CA ARG A 473 7.76 30.72 -30.73
C ARG A 473 9.07 30.30 -31.39
N LYS A 474 9.20 30.46 -32.71
CA LYS A 474 10.38 30.08 -33.50
C LYS A 474 11.25 31.27 -33.92
N SER A 475 10.90 32.50 -33.54
CA SER A 475 11.68 33.69 -33.92
C SER A 475 12.90 33.87 -33.01
N SER A 476 14.04 34.23 -33.59
CA SER A 476 15.32 34.43 -32.90
C SER A 476 15.64 35.91 -32.68
N ILE A 477 14.65 36.70 -32.24
CA ILE A 477 14.78 38.17 -32.12
C ILE A 477 15.21 38.56 -30.69
N PRO A 478 16.14 39.52 -30.50
CA PRO A 478 16.57 39.97 -29.18
C PRO A 478 15.43 40.66 -28.41
N VAL A 479 15.04 40.11 -27.26
CA VAL A 479 13.96 40.61 -26.38
C VAL A 479 14.35 41.83 -25.53
N ALA A 480 15.48 42.48 -25.85
CA ALA A 480 16.01 43.61 -25.08
C ALA A 480 15.35 44.97 -25.42
N ASP A 481 14.53 45.03 -26.47
CA ASP A 481 13.83 46.23 -26.93
C ASP A 481 12.31 45.97 -26.98
N GLU A 482 11.56 46.69 -26.14
CA GLU A 482 10.10 46.59 -26.07
C GLU A 482 9.44 46.96 -27.41
N GLN A 483 10.00 47.88 -28.19
CA GLN A 483 9.42 48.23 -29.50
C GLN A 483 9.55 47.10 -30.52
N ALA A 484 10.66 46.35 -30.47
CA ALA A 484 10.86 45.18 -31.31
C ALA A 484 9.93 44.02 -30.93
N PHE A 485 9.68 43.83 -29.62
CA PHE A 485 8.76 42.79 -29.13
C PHE A 485 7.31 43.05 -29.55
N TRP A 486 6.81 44.28 -29.38
CA TRP A 486 5.43 44.63 -29.73
C TRP A 486 5.21 44.79 -31.24
N GLY A 487 6.24 45.17 -32.00
CA GLY A 487 6.20 45.20 -33.46
C GLY A 487 5.97 43.81 -34.08
N VAL A 488 6.45 42.74 -33.45
CA VAL A 488 6.26 41.34 -33.89
C VAL A 488 4.82 40.85 -33.65
N LEU A 489 4.13 41.40 -32.65
CA LEU A 489 2.75 41.03 -32.32
C LEU A 489 1.69 41.88 -33.05
N GLY A 490 2.13 42.86 -33.86
CA GLY A 490 1.29 43.51 -34.86
C GLY A 490 0.22 44.48 -34.34
N CYS A 491 0.29 44.98 -33.10
CA CYS A 491 -0.56 46.10 -32.64
C CYS A 491 -0.02 46.77 -31.37
N SER A 492 0.06 48.12 -31.39
CA SER A 492 0.40 49.01 -30.27
C SER A 492 -0.85 49.66 -29.65
N CYS A 493 -1.86 48.86 -29.28
CA CYS A 493 -3.15 49.39 -28.80
C CYS A 493 -3.36 49.35 -27.28
N PHE A 494 -2.34 48.99 -26.49
CA PHE A 494 -2.42 48.95 -25.02
C PHE A 494 -1.43 49.89 -24.32
N ALA A 495 -1.08 51.00 -24.96
CA ALA A 495 -0.26 52.04 -24.36
C ALA A 495 -1.07 53.33 -24.20
N PHE A 496 -1.81 53.43 -23.08
CA PHE A 496 -2.00 54.65 -22.27
C PHE A 496 -2.30 54.24 -20.84
#